data_AF-A0A524Q7K6-F1
#
_entry.id   AF-A0A524Q7K6-F1
#
_cell.length_a   1.000
_cell.length_b   1.000
_cell.length_c   1.000
_cell.angle_alpha   90.00
_cell.angle_beta   90.00
_cell.angle_gamma   90.00
#
_symmetry.space_group_name_H-M   'P 1'
#
loop_
_entity.id
_entity.type
_entity.pdbx_description
1 polymer ?
#
loop_
_entity_poly.entity_id
_entity_poly.type
_entity_poly.pdbx_seq_one_letter_code
_entity_poly.pdbx_strand_id
1 'polypeptide(L)'
;WGQVRGREENRDPKTVAACAERLGAAFAMLDARLAGRHFFMGKHLTMADIPMGCMVWRWSNLDLDHPPLPNLEAWHARLQERPGFQKWVAQPLR
;
A
#
# COMPACT_ATOMS: atom_id res chain seq x y z
N TRP A 1 0.47 -6.28 -9.95
CA TRP A 1 0.31 -7.76 -9.98
C TRP A 1 1.40 -8.48 -10.78
N GLY A 2 1.89 -7.93 -11.90
CA GLY A 2 2.96 -8.54 -12.72
C GLY A 2 4.37 -8.59 -12.08
N GLN A 3 4.69 -7.68 -11.15
CA GLN A 3 6.03 -7.62 -10.52
C GLN A 3 6.34 -8.77 -9.54
N VAL A 4 5.33 -9.40 -8.94
CA VAL A 4 5.52 -10.43 -7.90
C VAL A 4 5.10 -11.83 -8.40
N ARG A 5 4.23 -11.91 -9.41
CA ARG A 5 3.71 -13.20 -9.93
C ARG A 5 3.90 -13.41 -11.43
N GLY A 6 4.43 -12.43 -12.16
CA GLY A 6 4.79 -12.59 -13.57
C GLY A 6 6.20 -13.16 -13.70
N ARG A 7 6.42 -14.07 -14.67
CA ARG A 7 7.77 -14.38 -15.16
C ARG A 7 8.47 -13.08 -15.53
N GLU A 8 9.76 -12.95 -15.22
CA GLU A 8 10.56 -11.76 -15.52
C GLU A 8 10.44 -11.35 -17.00
N GLU A 9 10.37 -12.32 -17.90
CA GLU A 9 10.15 -12.20 -19.35
C GLU A 9 8.86 -11.46 -19.75
N ASN A 10 7.85 -11.40 -18.88
CA ASN A 10 6.58 -10.71 -19.12
C ASN A 10 6.50 -9.32 -18.45
N ARG A 11 7.59 -8.83 -17.85
CA ARG A 11 7.64 -7.50 -17.25
C ARG A 11 8.02 -6.45 -18.30
N ASP A 12 7.09 -6.15 -19.20
CA ASP A 12 7.23 -5.00 -20.08
C ASP A 12 7.39 -3.72 -19.22
N PRO A 13 8.54 -3.02 -19.28
CA PRO A 13 8.80 -1.83 -18.48
C PRO A 13 7.73 -0.74 -18.64
N LYS A 14 7.14 -0.61 -19.84
CA LYS A 14 6.08 0.38 -20.10
C LYS A 14 4.79 0.03 -19.36
N THR A 15 4.41 -1.25 -19.37
CA THR A 15 3.24 -1.73 -18.63
C THR A 15 3.43 -1.60 -17.12
N VAL A 16 4.66 -1.82 -16.62
CA VAL A 16 5.00 -1.64 -15.20
C VAL A 16 4.86 -0.17 -14.80
N ALA A 17 5.44 0.75 -15.57
CA ALA A 17 5.37 2.18 -15.29
C ALA A 17 3.92 2.70 -15.30
N ALA A 18 3.12 2.34 -16.32
CA ALA A 18 1.71 2.72 -16.39
C ALA A 18 0.89 2.15 -15.22
N CYS A 19 1.21 0.93 -14.76
CA CYS A 19 0.58 0.36 -13.57
C CYS A 19 0.99 1.12 -12.30
N ALA A 20 2.28 1.49 -12.16
CA ALA A 20 2.79 2.24 -11.03
C ALA A 20 2.13 3.62 -10.92
N GLU A 21 1.98 4.36 -12.02
CA GLU A 21 1.29 5.65 -12.06
C GLU A 21 -0.18 5.52 -11.61
N ARG A 22 -0.91 4.53 -12.14
CA ARG A 22 -2.32 4.29 -11.76
C ARG A 22 -2.47 3.92 -10.29
N LEU A 23 -1.54 3.13 -9.75
CA LEU A 23 -1.48 2.81 -8.32
C LEU A 23 -1.18 4.05 -7.49
N GLY A 24 -0.19 4.86 -7.89
CA GLY A 24 0.16 6.11 -7.22
C GLY A 24 -1.03 7.08 -7.13
N ALA A 25 -1.77 7.26 -8.23
CA ALA A 25 -2.97 8.10 -8.26
C ALA A 25 -4.07 7.57 -7.31
N ALA A 26 -4.28 6.25 -7.26
CA ALA A 26 -5.24 5.65 -6.34
C ALA A 26 -4.83 5.82 -4.87
N PHE A 27 -3.54 5.71 -4.56
CA PHE A 27 -3.02 5.94 -3.21
C PHE A 27 -3.06 7.41 -2.81
N ALA A 28 -2.90 8.35 -3.74
CA ALA A 28 -3.12 9.77 -3.48
C ALA A 28 -4.56 10.08 -3.06
N MET A 29 -5.56 9.43 -3.68
CA MET A 29 -6.95 9.56 -3.23
C MET A 29 -7.16 9.04 -1.80
N LEU A 30 -6.48 7.96 -1.44
CA LEU A 30 -6.55 7.38 -0.10
C LEU A 30 -5.85 8.27 0.95
N ASP A 31 -4.71 8.85 0.60
CA ASP A 31 -4.01 9.84 1.42
C ASP A 31 -4.91 11.03 1.75
N ALA A 32 -5.54 11.63 0.72
CA ALA A 32 -6.50 12.71 0.91
C ALA A 32 -7.68 12.30 1.81
N ARG A 33 -8.15 11.05 1.68
CA ARG A 33 -9.24 10.52 2.49
C ARG A 33 -8.86 10.26 3.96
N LEU A 34 -7.57 10.10 4.23
CA LEU A 34 -6.99 9.93 5.56
C LEU A 34 -6.61 11.26 6.22
N ALA A 35 -6.68 12.39 5.52
CA ALA A 35 -6.44 13.71 6.09
C ALA A 35 -7.32 13.93 7.33
N GLY A 36 -6.67 14.20 8.48
CA GLY A 36 -7.33 14.42 9.76
C GLY A 36 -7.97 13.16 10.40
N ARG A 37 -7.68 11.96 9.90
CA ARG A 37 -8.22 10.69 10.42
C ARG A 37 -7.11 9.73 10.80
N HIS A 38 -7.36 8.89 11.80
CA HIS A 38 -6.42 7.85 12.18
C HIS A 38 -6.59 6.59 11.32
N PHE A 39 -7.82 6.33 10.89
CA PHE A 39 -8.28 5.18 10.10
C PHE A 39 -9.37 5.63 9.11
N PHE A 40 -9.72 4.80 8.13
CA PHE A 40 -10.66 5.21 7.07
C PHE A 40 -12.04 5.67 7.59
N MET A 41 -12.52 5.03 8.66
CA MET A 41 -13.81 5.36 9.29
C MET A 41 -13.69 6.33 10.48
N GLY A 42 -12.51 6.90 10.74
CA GLY A 42 -12.30 7.92 11.78
C GLY A 42 -11.18 7.54 12.75
N LYS A 43 -11.52 7.42 14.05
CA LYS A 43 -10.53 7.23 15.13
C LYS A 43 -10.20 5.77 15.42
N HIS A 44 -11.06 4.84 15.00
CA HIS A 44 -10.93 3.42 15.32
C HIS A 44 -10.65 2.60 14.06
N LEU A 45 -9.82 1.56 14.22
CA LEU A 45 -9.57 0.58 13.19
C LEU A 45 -10.88 -0.13 12.82
N THR A 46 -11.12 -0.30 11.54
CA THR A 46 -12.27 -1.03 11.01
C THR A 46 -11.84 -2.09 10.02
N MET A 47 -12.80 -2.91 9.60
CA MET A 47 -12.56 -3.89 8.54
C MET A 47 -12.07 -3.25 7.23
N ALA A 48 -12.40 -1.97 6.97
CA ALA A 48 -11.93 -1.26 5.77
C ALA A 48 -10.40 -1.09 5.73
N ASP A 49 -9.76 -0.99 6.89
CA ASP A 49 -8.32 -0.76 7.00
C ASP A 49 -7.50 -2.04 6.75
N ILE A 50 -8.09 -3.22 6.98
CA ILE A 50 -7.39 -4.51 6.88
C ILE A 50 -6.96 -4.82 5.43
N PRO A 51 -7.87 -4.93 4.43
CA PRO A 51 -7.46 -5.27 3.07
C PRO A 51 -6.59 -4.17 2.45
N MET A 52 -6.85 -2.91 2.81
CA MET A 52 -6.07 -1.78 2.35
C MET A 52 -4.65 -1.80 2.93
N GLY A 53 -4.50 -2.14 4.22
CA GLY A 53 -3.19 -2.27 4.85
C GLY A 53 -2.34 -3.34 4.17
N CYS A 54 -2.93 -4.47 3.81
CA CYS A 54 -2.25 -5.51 3.03
C CYS A 54 -1.78 -5.02 1.66
N MET A 55 -2.61 -4.24 0.96
CA MET A 55 -2.27 -3.70 -0.35
C MET A 55 -1.13 -2.66 -0.25
N VAL A 56 -1.19 -1.77 0.73
CA VAL A 56 -0.18 -0.71 0.94
C VAL A 56 1.14 -1.30 1.41
N TRP A 57 1.14 -2.31 2.27
CA TRP A 57 2.36 -3.05 2.63
C TRP A 57 3.05 -3.59 1.38
N ARG A 58 2.29 -4.29 0.53
CA ARG A 58 2.85 -4.85 -0.69
C ARG A 58 3.39 -3.76 -1.62
N TRP A 59 2.62 -2.70 -1.85
CA TRP A 59 3.02 -1.61 -2.74
C TRP A 59 4.28 -0.90 -2.25
N SER A 60 4.34 -0.54 -0.96
CA SER A 60 5.50 0.15 -0.36
C SER A 60 6.79 -0.67 -0.36
N ASN A 61 6.69 -2.00 -0.48
CA ASN A 61 7.84 -2.90 -0.59
C ASN A 61 8.19 -3.25 -2.05
N LEU A 62 7.50 -2.70 -3.05
CA LEU A 62 7.92 -2.82 -4.45
C LEU A 62 9.03 -1.82 -4.75
N ASP A 63 9.99 -2.26 -5.56
CA ASP A 63 11.04 -1.42 -6.13
C ASP A 63 10.46 -0.54 -7.25
N LEU A 64 9.82 0.56 -6.83
CA LEU A 64 9.14 1.55 -7.65
C LEU A 64 9.33 2.92 -7.00
N ASP A 65 9.27 3.98 -7.80
CA ASP A 65 9.19 5.33 -7.27
C ASP A 65 7.82 5.55 -6.61
N HIS A 66 7.84 5.92 -5.33
CA HIS A 66 6.65 6.20 -4.54
C HIS A 66 6.52 7.71 -4.33
N PRO A 67 5.39 8.34 -4.71
CA PRO A 67 5.15 9.73 -4.36
C PRO A 67 5.01 9.88 -2.83
N PRO A 68 5.35 11.05 -2.26
CA PRO A 68 5.14 11.30 -0.83
C PRO A 68 3.64 11.29 -0.50
N LEU A 69 3.23 10.46 0.46
CA LEU A 69 1.83 10.29 0.86
C LEU A 69 1.76 10.30 2.40
N PRO A 70 1.90 11.47 3.05
CA PRO A 70 2.17 11.56 4.48
C PRO A 70 1.03 11.02 5.37
N ASN A 71 -0.22 11.19 4.97
CA ASN A 71 -1.36 10.67 5.73
C ASN A 71 -1.45 9.15 5.59
N LEU A 72 -1.19 8.63 4.39
CA LEU A 72 -1.15 7.20 4.12
C LEU A 72 0.02 6.53 4.86
N GLU A 73 1.20 7.15 4.85
CA GLU A 73 2.38 6.69 5.57
C GLU A 73 2.12 6.64 7.09
N ALA A 74 1.56 7.71 7.67
CA ALA A 74 1.23 7.74 9.09
C ALA A 74 0.16 6.70 9.47
N TRP A 75 -0.85 6.49 8.63
CA TRP A 75 -1.84 5.44 8.82
C TRP A 75 -1.21 4.04 8.72
N HIS A 76 -0.34 3.82 7.74
CA HIS A 76 0.33 2.53 7.52
C HIS A 76 1.28 2.18 8.67
N ALA A 77 2.03 3.17 9.19
CA ALA A 77 2.89 2.99 10.36
C ALA A 77 2.09 2.49 11.58
N ARG A 78 0.93 3.09 11.88
CA ARG A 78 0.03 2.62 12.95
C ARG A 78 -0.46 1.19 12.75
N LEU A 79 -0.65 0.76 11.50
CA LEU A 79 -1.01 -0.63 11.22
C LEU A 79 0.17 -1.58 11.51
N GLN A 80 1.39 -1.19 11.13
CA GLN A 80 2.60 -2.00 11.33
C GLN A 80 2.98 -2.22 12.80
N GLU A 81 2.53 -1.35 13.72
CA GLU A 81 2.71 -1.54 15.17
C GLU A 81 1.87 -2.71 15.73
N ARG A 82 0.88 -3.20 14.97
CA ARG A 82 -0.09 -4.19 15.47
C ARG A 82 0.46 -5.62 15.35
N PRO A 83 0.41 -6.45 16.40
CA PRO A 83 0.92 -7.83 16.34
C PRO A 83 0.31 -8.68 15.23
N GLY A 84 -0.98 -8.50 14.94
CA GLY A 84 -1.65 -9.21 13.85
C GLY A 84 -1.14 -8.80 12.46
N PHE A 85 -0.82 -7.52 12.27
CA PHE A 85 -0.26 -7.03 11.02
C PHE A 85 1.16 -7.56 10.83
N GLN A 86 1.99 -7.47 11.88
CA GLN A 86 3.36 -8.00 11.85
C GLN A 86 3.39 -9.48 11.52
N LYS A 87 2.54 -10.27 12.20
CA LYS A 87 2.51 -11.73 12.04
C LYS A 87 2.03 -12.18 10.66
N TRP A 88 1.05 -11.50 10.07
CA TRP A 88 0.35 -12.03 8.88
C TRP A 88 0.55 -11.20 7.61
N VAL A 89 0.92 -9.93 7.73
CA VAL A 89 0.99 -8.99 6.60
C VAL A 89 2.41 -8.53 6.35
N ALA A 90 3.12 -8.06 7.40
CA ALA A 90 4.47 -7.50 7.30
C ALA A 90 5.55 -8.57 7.11
N GLN A 91 5.31 -9.48 6.17
CA GLN A 91 6.20 -10.56 5.78
C GLN A 91 6.97 -10.13 4.52
N PRO A 92 8.22 -10.59 4.34
CA PRO A 92 8.98 -10.33 3.13
C PRO A 92 8.21 -10.73 1.88
N LEU A 93 8.24 -9.88 0.85
CA LEU A 93 7.70 -10.24 -0.46
C LEU A 93 8.53 -11.40 -1.03
N ARG A 94 7.85 -12.48 -1.40
CA ARG A 94 8.42 -13.65 -2.09
C ARG A 94 7.99 -13.65 -3.54
#